data_AF-A0A529NGY9-F1
#
_entry.id   AF-A0A529NGY9-F1
#
_cell.length_a   1.000
_cell.length_b   1.000
_cell.length_c   1.000
_cell.angle_alpha   90.00
_cell.angle_beta   90.00
_cell.angle_gamma   90.00
#
_symmetry.space_group_name_H-M   'P 1'
#
loop_
_entity.id
_entity.type
_entity.pdbx_description
1 polymer ?
#
loop_
_entity_poly.entity_id
_entity_poly.type
_entity_poly.pdbx_seq_one_letter_code
_entity_poly.pdbx_strand_id
1 'polypeptide(L)'
;MVYATADGTSRQRLRVGMVGGGRNAFIGAVHRLAMRLDDQIALVAGALSSDPENAAASAVEIGIAPERSYADYHAMAKAEAARPDGIEAVVIVTPNHLH
;
A
#
# COMPACT_ATOMS: atom_id res chain seq x y z
N MET A 1 -35.76 -7.77 4.21
CA MET A 1 -34.86 -7.68 3.05
C MET A 1 -34.17 -6.33 3.15
N VAL A 2 -32.89 -6.31 3.50
CA VAL A 2 -32.12 -5.06 3.51
C VAL A 2 -31.75 -4.81 2.06
N TYR A 3 -32.34 -3.78 1.45
CA TYR A 3 -31.88 -3.32 0.15
C TYR A 3 -30.55 -2.63 0.40
N ALA A 4 -29.49 -3.12 -0.25
CA ALA A 4 -28.28 -2.32 -0.40
C ALA A 4 -28.69 -1.09 -1.21
N THR A 5 -28.90 0.04 -0.55
CA THR A 5 -28.71 1.32 -1.21
C THR A 5 -27.27 1.29 -1.70
N ALA A 6 -27.06 1.49 -3.01
CA ALA A 6 -25.72 1.59 -3.54
C ALA A 6 -25.01 2.72 -2.79
N ASP A 7 -24.15 2.35 -1.85
CA ASP A 7 -23.34 3.31 -1.11
C ASP A 7 -22.43 3.98 -2.13
N GLY A 8 -22.72 5.26 -2.35
CA GLY A 8 -21.94 6.27 -3.04
C GLY A 8 -20.82 5.81 -3.98
N THR A 9 -21.11 5.93 -5.28
CA THR A 9 -20.19 6.11 -6.41
C THR A 9 -19.51 4.87 -6.98
N SER A 10 -19.63 4.74 -8.30
CA SER A 10 -18.83 3.91 -9.21
C SER A 10 -17.34 4.29 -9.24
N ARG A 11 -16.79 4.76 -8.12
CA ARG A 11 -15.40 5.20 -8.03
C ARG A 11 -14.54 3.97 -7.80
N GLN A 12 -13.57 3.76 -8.69
CA GLN A 12 -12.54 2.73 -8.51
C GLN A 12 -11.86 2.93 -7.15
N ARG A 13 -11.51 1.84 -6.46
CA ARG A 13 -10.78 1.89 -5.17
C ARG A 13 -9.54 2.77 -5.31
N LEU A 14 -9.28 3.61 -4.30
CA LEU A 14 -8.10 4.48 -4.26
C LEU A 14 -6.83 3.61 -4.27
N ARG A 15 -5.97 3.77 -5.28
CA ARG A 15 -4.70 3.04 -5.34
C ARG A 15 -3.70 3.68 -4.39
N VAL A 16 -3.20 2.92 -3.43
CA VAL A 16 -2.31 3.40 -2.38
C VAL A 16 -1.00 2.62 -2.38
N GLY A 17 0.10 3.33 -2.14
CA GLY A 17 1.39 2.75 -1.80
C GLY A 17 1.67 2.85 -0.29
N MET A 18 2.56 2.01 0.23
CA MET A 18 2.98 2.07 1.64
C MET A 18 4.50 2.13 1.80
N VAL A 19 4.99 3.01 2.68
CA VAL A 19 6.42 3.14 3.01
C VAL A 19 6.64 2.71 4.45
N GLY A 20 7.50 1.71 4.66
CA GLY A 20 7.64 1.00 5.94
C GLY A 20 6.54 -0.05 6.15
N GLY A 21 6.41 -0.55 7.38
CA GLY A 21 5.29 -1.42 7.76
C GLY A 21 5.28 -2.82 7.14
N GLY A 22 6.44 -3.34 6.70
CA GLY A 22 6.60 -4.69 6.16
C GLY A 22 6.31 -5.82 7.17
N ARG A 23 6.85 -7.01 6.93
CA ARG A 23 6.64 -8.17 7.81
C ARG A 23 7.00 -7.85 9.26
N ASN A 24 6.29 -8.45 10.21
CA ASN A 24 6.47 -8.26 11.65
C ASN A 24 6.19 -6.83 12.20
N ALA A 25 5.84 -5.85 11.37
CA ALA A 25 5.50 -4.52 11.84
C ALA A 25 4.03 -4.43 12.27
N PHE A 26 3.79 -4.25 13.58
CA PHE A 26 2.43 -4.11 14.14
C PHE A 26 1.64 -2.96 13.49
N ILE A 27 2.25 -1.77 13.41
CA ILE A 27 1.58 -0.59 12.83
C ILE A 27 1.28 -0.79 11.35
N GLY A 28 2.16 -1.46 10.60
CA GLY A 28 1.90 -1.83 9.21
C GLY A 28 0.67 -2.73 9.07
N ALA A 29 0.52 -3.74 9.95
CA ALA A 29 -0.66 -4.60 9.96
C ALA A 29 -1.95 -3.83 10.25
N VAL A 30 -1.94 -2.92 11.24
CA VAL A 30 -3.11 -2.08 11.57
C VAL A 30 -3.56 -1.23 10.38
N HIS A 31 -2.63 -0.59 9.67
CA HIS A 31 -2.97 0.22 8.49
C HIS A 31 -3.57 -0.63 7.37
N ARG A 32 -3.01 -1.81 7.11
CA ARG A 32 -3.55 -2.73 6.10
C ARG A 32 -4.95 -3.24 6.46
N LEU A 33 -5.23 -3.47 7.74
CA LEU A 33 -6.57 -3.83 8.21
C LEU A 33 -7.56 -2.68 8.00
N ALA A 34 -7.17 -1.45 8.36
CA ALA A 34 -8.00 -0.27 8.15
C ALA A 34 -8.33 -0.05 6.67
N MET A 35 -7.34 -0.17 5.77
CA MET A 35 -7.54 -0.02 4.32
C MET A 35 -8.54 -1.01 3.72
N ARG A 36 -8.76 -2.16 4.36
CA ARG A 36 -9.65 -3.21 3.88
C ARG A 36 -11.07 -3.12 4.46
N LEU A 37 -11.30 -2.25 5.44
CA LEU A 37 -12.49 -2.28 6.27
C LEU A 37 -13.76 -1.83 5.55
N ASP A 38 -13.65 -0.82 4.67
CA ASP A 38 -14.77 -0.19 3.96
C ASP A 38 -14.68 -0.38 2.43
N ASP A 39 -13.74 -1.22 2.00
CA ASP A 39 -13.46 -1.55 0.60
C ASP A 39 -13.13 -0.35 -0.31
N GLN A 40 -12.68 0.79 0.26
CA GLN A 40 -12.39 2.00 -0.52
C GLN A 40 -10.95 2.09 -1.03
N ILE A 41 -10.03 1.27 -0.50
CA ILE A 41 -8.59 1.38 -0.76
C ILE A 41 -8.03 0.08 -1.32
N ALA A 42 -7.18 0.19 -2.34
CA ALA A 42 -6.36 -0.89 -2.86
C ALA A 42 -4.88 -0.60 -2.58
N LEU A 43 -4.24 -1.41 -1.74
CA LEU A 43 -2.78 -1.37 -1.54
C LEU A 43 -2.11 -2.09 -2.72
N VAL A 44 -1.44 -1.32 -3.59
CA VAL A 44 -0.92 -1.84 -4.87
C VAL A 44 0.60 -1.77 -5.03
N ALA A 45 1.29 -1.01 -4.17
CA ALA A 45 2.73 -0.85 -4.21
C ALA A 45 3.31 -0.69 -2.79
N GLY A 46 4.60 -0.97 -2.62
CA GLY A 46 5.22 -0.78 -1.30
C GLY A 46 6.74 -0.70 -1.31
N ALA A 47 7.26 0.23 -0.50
CA ALA A 47 8.65 0.29 -0.04
C ALA A 47 8.69 -0.18 1.42
N LEU A 48 8.49 -1.47 1.63
CA LEU A 48 8.13 -2.05 2.93
C LEU A 48 9.33 -2.24 3.87
N SER A 49 10.53 -2.29 3.31
CA SER A 49 11.81 -2.35 4.01
C SER A 49 12.91 -1.76 3.12
N SER A 50 13.97 -1.24 3.72
CA SER A 50 15.21 -0.88 3.02
C SER A 50 16.05 -2.09 2.63
N ASP A 51 15.82 -3.25 3.27
CA ASP A 51 16.41 -4.52 2.88
C ASP A 51 15.60 -5.13 1.73
N PRO A 52 16.19 -5.35 0.53
CA PRO A 52 15.45 -5.79 -0.64
C PRO A 52 14.77 -7.16 -0.50
N GLU A 53 15.42 -8.11 0.18
CA GLU A 53 14.85 -9.44 0.43
C GLU A 53 13.68 -9.34 1.40
N ASN A 54 13.83 -8.51 2.43
CA ASN A 54 12.80 -8.22 3.38
C ASN A 54 11.58 -7.58 2.71
N ALA A 55 11.80 -6.57 1.87
CA ALA A 55 10.78 -5.88 1.12
C ALA A 55 10.02 -6.82 0.18
N ALA A 56 10.74 -7.63 -0.60
CA ALA A 56 10.16 -8.58 -1.55
C ALA A 56 9.26 -9.61 -0.86
N ALA A 57 9.73 -10.30 0.18
CA ALA A 57 8.86 -11.28 0.83
C ALA A 57 7.74 -10.62 1.67
N SER A 58 7.94 -9.38 2.17
CA SER A 58 6.84 -8.62 2.77
C SER A 58 5.74 -8.32 1.74
N ALA A 59 6.11 -7.97 0.51
CA ALA A 59 5.16 -7.71 -0.58
C ALA A 59 4.38 -8.97 -0.97
N VAL A 60 5.07 -10.10 -1.08
CA VAL A 60 4.44 -11.42 -1.34
C VAL A 60 3.42 -11.77 -0.26
N GLU A 61 3.77 -11.63 1.02
CA GLU A 61 2.87 -11.95 2.14
C GLU A 61 1.56 -11.15 2.12
N ILE A 62 1.58 -9.92 1.60
CA ILE A 62 0.42 -9.02 1.63
C ILE A 62 -0.27 -8.84 0.26
N GLY A 63 0.21 -9.54 -0.77
CA GLY A 63 -0.40 -9.56 -2.10
C GLY A 63 -0.06 -8.36 -2.98
N ILE A 64 1.09 -7.71 -2.76
CA ILE A 64 1.61 -6.69 -3.69
C ILE A 64 2.34 -7.41 -4.84
N ALA A 65 2.09 -6.97 -6.07
CA ALA A 65 2.74 -7.51 -7.26
C ALA A 65 4.27 -7.34 -7.16
N PRO A 66 5.10 -8.36 -7.50
CA PRO A 66 6.56 -8.30 -7.34
C PRO A 66 7.21 -7.08 -7.99
N GLU A 67 6.71 -6.65 -9.14
CA GLU A 67 7.19 -5.48 -9.89
C GLU A 67 6.82 -4.13 -9.27
N ARG A 68 5.98 -4.13 -8.23
CA ARG A 68 5.61 -2.95 -7.41
C ARG A 68 6.08 -3.07 -5.97
N SER A 69 6.99 -4.01 -5.71
CA SER A 69 7.79 -4.07 -4.49
C SER A 69 9.10 -3.32 -4.71
N TYR A 70 9.35 -2.32 -3.87
CA TYR A 70 10.53 -1.47 -3.94
C TYR A 70 11.33 -1.60 -2.63
N ALA A 71 12.65 -1.47 -2.70
CA ALA A 71 13.50 -1.36 -1.51
C ALA A 71 13.80 0.11 -1.12
N ASP A 72 13.40 1.05 -1.97
CA ASP A 72 13.65 2.48 -1.80
C ASP A 72 12.38 3.28 -2.16
N TYR A 73 12.00 4.20 -1.28
CA TYR A 73 10.76 4.96 -1.44
C TYR A 73 10.89 6.06 -2.52
N HIS A 74 12.10 6.58 -2.78
CA HIS A 74 12.31 7.52 -3.88
C HIS A 74 12.14 6.82 -5.24
N ALA A 75 12.67 5.60 -5.38
CA ALA A 75 12.48 4.75 -6.55
C ALA A 75 11.00 4.42 -6.74
N MET A 76 10.29 4.04 -5.67
CA MET A 76 8.83 3.84 -5.70
C MET A 76 8.11 5.09 -6.20
N ALA A 77 8.38 6.26 -5.62
CA ALA A 77 7.71 7.50 -6.01
C ALA A 77 7.93 7.86 -7.49
N LYS A 78 9.17 7.72 -7.99
CA LYS A 78 9.50 7.99 -9.40
C LYS A 78 8.81 7.02 -10.35
N ALA A 79 8.88 5.71 -10.04
CA ALA A 79 8.28 4.69 -10.88
C ALA A 79 6.76 4.83 -10.91
N GLU A 80 6.13 4.95 -9.74
CA GLU A 80 4.68 5.05 -9.62
C GLU A 80 4.11 6.34 -10.23
N ALA A 81 4.82 7.46 -10.15
CA ALA A 81 4.41 8.71 -10.81
C ALA A 81 4.40 8.61 -12.34
N ALA A 82 5.21 7.72 -12.93
CA ALA A 82 5.27 7.52 -14.38
C ALA A 82 4.24 6.50 -14.89
N ARG A 83 3.55 5.79 -14.00
CA ARG A 83 2.59 4.74 -14.36
C ARG A 83 1.21 5.33 -14.62
N PRO A 84 0.49 4.89 -15.68
CA PRO A 84 -0.92 5.26 -15.86
C PRO A 84 -1.82 4.69 -14.75
N ASP A 85 -1.42 3.58 -14.13
CA ASP A 85 -2.07 2.90 -13.00
C ASP A 85 -1.32 3.11 -11.67
N GLY A 86 -0.55 4.20 -11.59
CA GLY A 86 0.23 4.57 -10.41
C GLY A 86 -0.60 4.74 -9.14
N ILE A 87 0.08 4.72 -7.99
CA ILE A 87 -0.54 5.08 -6.72
C ILE A 87 -1.03 6.53 -6.74
N GLU A 88 -2.17 6.77 -6.10
CA GLU A 88 -2.80 8.08 -5.95
C GLU A 88 -2.49 8.71 -4.58
N ALA A 89 -2.15 7.88 -3.60
CA ALA A 89 -1.71 8.31 -2.28
C ALA A 89 -0.65 7.35 -1.70
N VAL A 90 0.05 7.83 -0.67
CA VAL A 90 1.04 7.03 0.07
C VAL A 90 0.73 7.05 1.57
N VAL A 91 0.86 5.89 2.20
CA VAL A 91 0.79 5.75 3.66
C VAL A 91 2.19 5.53 4.21
N ILE A 92 2.64 6.46 5.06
CA ILE A 92 3.96 6.42 5.69
C ILE A 92 3.81 5.83 7.09
N VAL A 93 4.44 4.68 7.32
CA VAL A 93 4.43 3.92 8.58
C VAL A 93 5.86 3.58 9.02
N THR A 94 6.79 4.47 8.71
CA THR A 94 8.18 4.45 9.19
C THR A 94 8.28 5.04 10.62
N PRO A 95 9.40 4.82 11.33
CA PRO A 95 9.73 5.58 12.53
C PRO A 95 9.67 7.10 12.30
N ASN A 96 9.22 7.87 13.30
CA ASN A 96 8.91 9.30 13.17
C ASN A 96 10.04 10.18 12.60
N HIS A 97 11.31 9.83 12.83
CA HIS A 97 12.45 10.60 12.32
C HIS A 97 12.68 10.42 10.81
N LEU A 98 11.91 9.56 10.16
CA LEU A 98 11.95 9.27 8.72
C LEU A 98 10.67 9.73 8.00
N HIS A 99 9.83 10.53 8.65
CA HIS A 99 8.67 11.17 8.02
C HIS A 99 9.11 12.40 7.24
#